data_AF-A0A8T5E534-F1
#
_entry.id   AF-A0A8T5E534-F1
#
_cell.length_a   1.000
_cell.length_b   1.000
_cell.length_c   1.000
_cell.angle_alpha   90.00
_cell.angle_beta   90.00
_cell.angle_gamma   90.00
#
_symmetry.space_group_name_H-M   'P 1'
#
loop_
_entity.id
_entity.type
_entity.pdbx_description
1 polymer ?
#
loop_
_entity_poly.entity_id
_entity_poly.type
_entity_poly.pdbx_seq_one_letter_code
_entity_poly.pdbx_strand_id
1 'polypeptide(L)'
;MDELKVKKDFTDIYTQESPCGYLKEMDKLGYTISDSTKPLYNSIVNELQNTLSRPINILDLGSSYGINSALMKHDLTMAKLNKFFLAETEPTKKETKQFYEKCSINSDMRFYQIDISDEALKFSEEMNLCEKGINVNLDDEKVELLESLPKIDVVIATGCIGYIGYMAFVN
;
A
#
# COMPACT_ATOMS: atom_id res chain seq x y z
N MET A 1 -1.37 29.04 19.92
CA MET A 1 -2.11 27.85 19.46
C MET A 1 -1.64 27.67 18.04
N ASP A 2 -0.58 26.88 17.87
CA ASP A 2 0.04 26.68 16.55
C ASP A 2 -0.99 26.02 15.65
N GLU A 3 -1.22 26.63 14.49
CA GLU A 3 -2.08 26.08 13.45
C GLU A 3 -1.63 24.65 13.16
N LEU A 4 -2.55 23.69 13.33
CA LEU A 4 -2.41 22.36 12.77
C LEU A 4 -2.14 22.56 11.27
N LYS A 5 -0.88 22.36 10.84
CA LYS A 5 -0.52 22.33 9.43
C LYS A 5 -1.53 21.43 8.74
N VAL A 6 -2.31 22.00 7.82
CA VAL A 6 -3.23 21.25 6.98
C VAL A 6 -2.44 20.10 6.37
N LYS A 7 -2.84 18.87 6.73
CA LYS A 7 -2.20 17.65 6.23
C LYS A 7 -2.30 17.69 4.70
N LYS A 8 -1.23 17.31 4.00
CA LYS A 8 -1.16 17.46 2.54
C LYS A 8 -2.32 16.69 1.91
N ASP A 9 -3.15 17.40 1.15
CA ASP A 9 -4.19 16.79 0.35
C ASP A 9 -3.56 16.09 -0.86
N PHE A 10 -3.91 14.82 -1.02
CA PHE A 10 -3.44 13.97 -2.11
C PHE A 10 -4.58 13.58 -3.07
N THR A 11 -5.80 14.08 -2.89
CA THR A 11 -6.97 13.68 -3.68
C THR A 11 -6.76 13.78 -5.18
N ASP A 12 -6.10 14.83 -5.69
CA ASP A 12 -5.83 15.02 -7.13
C ASP A 12 -4.81 14.03 -7.73
N ILE A 13 -3.94 13.42 -6.90
CA ILE A 13 -2.92 12.47 -7.38
C ILE A 13 -3.34 11.01 -7.15
N TYR A 14 -4.50 10.77 -6.55
CA TYR A 14 -5.11 9.46 -6.34
C TYR A 14 -6.01 9.05 -7.51
N THR A 15 -6.05 9.79 -8.62
CA THR A 15 -6.88 9.48 -9.80
C THR A 15 -6.09 9.02 -11.01
N GLN A 16 -4.76 8.84 -10.89
CA GLN A 16 -3.90 8.47 -12.01
C GLN A 16 -3.76 6.93 -12.08
N GLU A 17 -3.65 6.38 -13.29
CA GLU A 17 -3.42 4.92 -13.45
C GLU A 17 -2.01 4.48 -13.02
N SER A 18 -1.08 5.43 -12.90
CA SER A 18 0.33 5.19 -12.56
C SER A 18 0.70 5.87 -11.24
N PRO A 19 1.56 5.25 -10.40
CA PRO A 19 2.04 5.85 -9.16
C PRO A 19 3.04 6.99 -9.38
N CYS A 20 3.43 7.32 -10.63
CA CYS A 20 4.45 8.34 -10.91
C CYS A 20 4.15 9.70 -10.25
N GLY A 21 2.93 10.22 -10.43
CA GLY A 21 2.51 11.48 -9.80
C GLY A 21 2.54 11.40 -8.27
N TYR A 22 2.05 10.30 -7.71
CA TYR A 22 2.04 10.03 -6.27
C TYR A 22 3.46 9.96 -5.68
N LEU A 23 4.33 9.13 -6.25
CA LEU A 23 5.72 8.96 -5.82
C LEU A 23 6.53 10.25 -5.95
N LYS A 24 6.26 11.07 -6.97
CA LYS A 24 6.91 12.37 -7.14
C LYS A 24 6.58 13.33 -6.00
N GLU A 25 5.33 13.37 -5.55
CA GLU A 25 4.93 14.19 -4.40
C GLU A 25 5.48 13.61 -3.08
N MET A 26 5.49 12.28 -2.91
CA MET A 26 6.11 11.64 -1.74
C MET A 26 7.61 11.95 -1.63
N ASP A 27 8.35 11.88 -2.74
CA ASP A 27 9.79 12.13 -2.79
C ASP A 27 10.11 13.59 -2.42
N LYS A 28 9.36 14.56 -2.96
CA LYS A 28 9.48 15.98 -2.60
C LYS A 28 9.29 16.24 -1.10
N LEU A 29 8.38 15.50 -0.47
CA LEU A 29 8.08 15.62 0.95
C LEU A 29 9.03 14.79 1.83
N GLY A 30 9.94 14.01 1.24
CA GLY A 30 10.85 13.15 1.97
C GLY A 30 10.15 12.03 2.74
N TYR A 31 9.02 11.52 2.24
CA TYR A 31 8.28 10.46 2.91
C TYR A 31 9.06 9.13 2.86
N THR A 32 9.54 8.68 4.02
CA THR A 32 10.32 7.45 4.18
C THR A 32 9.69 6.45 5.16
N ILE A 33 8.42 6.66 5.52
CA ILE A 33 7.74 5.86 6.57
C ILE A 33 7.73 4.38 6.18
N SER A 34 7.37 4.02 4.94
CA SER A 34 7.30 2.63 4.50
C SER A 34 8.65 1.90 4.54
N ASP A 35 9.75 2.56 4.17
CA ASP A 35 11.10 1.98 4.33
C ASP A 35 11.45 1.79 5.82
N SER A 36 11.03 2.74 6.67
CA SER A 36 11.31 2.70 8.12
C SER A 36 10.49 1.62 8.85
N THR A 37 9.27 1.34 8.40
CA THR A 37 8.38 0.33 9.01
C THR A 37 8.59 -1.07 8.45
N LYS A 38 9.10 -1.22 7.22
CA LYS A 38 9.37 -2.52 6.57
C LYS A 38 10.09 -3.53 7.48
N PRO A 39 11.18 -3.20 8.21
CA PRO A 39 11.85 -4.17 9.07
C PRO A 39 10.95 -4.72 10.18
N LEU A 40 10.12 -3.87 10.79
CA LEU A 40 9.17 -4.27 11.82
C LEU A 40 8.11 -5.20 11.25
N TYR A 41 7.49 -4.82 10.12
CA TYR A 41 6.45 -5.64 9.49
C TYR A 41 6.99 -6.99 9.03
N ASN A 42 8.19 -7.03 8.45
CA ASN A 42 8.84 -8.28 8.08
C ASN A 42 9.13 -9.16 9.31
N SER A 43 9.54 -8.58 10.44
CA SER A 43 9.76 -9.35 11.68
C SER A 43 8.47 -10.00 12.18
N ILE A 44 7.34 -9.30 12.13
CA ILE A 44 6.03 -9.84 12.54
C ILE A 44 5.62 -10.97 11.61
N VAL A 45 5.74 -10.75 10.29
CA VAL A 45 5.39 -11.77 9.30
C VAL A 45 6.26 -13.02 9.46
N ASN A 46 7.57 -12.87 9.66
CA ASN A 46 8.48 -14.01 9.85
C ASN A 46 8.08 -14.85 11.07
N GLU A 47 7.68 -14.22 12.18
CA GLU A 47 7.22 -14.95 13.36
C GLU A 47 5.92 -15.73 13.10
N LEU A 48 4.99 -15.12 12.36
CA LEU A 48 3.74 -15.77 11.98
C LEU A 48 3.97 -16.91 11.00
N GLN A 49 4.91 -16.78 10.06
CA GLN A 49 5.29 -17.83 9.11
C GLN A 49 5.86 -19.07 9.83
N ASN A 50 6.55 -18.90 10.95
CA ASN A 50 7.04 -20.02 11.76
C ASN A 50 5.92 -20.74 12.53
N THR A 51 4.76 -20.09 12.70
CA THR A 51 3.64 -20.60 13.49
C THR A 51 2.50 -21.14 12.61
N LEU A 52 2.30 -20.56 11.43
CA LEU A 52 1.18 -20.87 10.55
C LEU A 52 1.64 -21.73 9.36
N SER A 53 0.89 -22.79 9.07
CA SER A 53 1.11 -23.66 7.91
C SER A 53 0.45 -23.15 6.62
N ARG A 54 0.18 -21.85 6.54
CA ARG A 54 -0.45 -21.18 5.39
C ARG A 54 0.16 -19.78 5.19
N PRO A 55 -0.01 -19.17 4.00
CA PRO A 55 0.37 -17.78 3.79
C PRO A 55 -0.30 -16.82 4.79
N ILE A 56 0.41 -15.73 5.08
CA ILE A 56 0.01 -14.67 6.00
C ILE A 56 -0.87 -13.68 5.23
N ASN A 57 -2.09 -13.50 5.72
CA ASN A 57 -3.02 -12.53 5.15
C ASN A 57 -2.83 -11.18 5.85
N ILE A 58 -2.42 -10.17 5.08
CA ILE A 58 -2.10 -8.82 5.54
C ILE A 58 -3.12 -7.87 4.96
N LEU A 59 -3.80 -7.08 5.79
CA LEU A 59 -4.68 -5.99 5.36
C LEU A 59 -3.93 -4.66 5.47
N ASP A 60 -3.80 -3.93 4.36
CA ASP A 60 -3.21 -2.59 4.31
C ASP A 60 -4.31 -1.54 4.17
N LEU A 61 -4.48 -0.70 5.20
CA LEU A 61 -5.47 0.36 5.26
C LEU A 61 -4.88 1.65 4.70
N GLY A 62 -5.56 2.28 3.75
CA GLY A 62 -5.01 3.44 3.01
C GLY A 62 -3.76 3.03 2.24
N SER A 63 -3.86 1.93 1.49
CA SER A 63 -2.74 1.26 0.84
C SER A 63 -2.11 2.09 -0.29
N SER A 64 -2.83 3.08 -0.79
CA SER A 64 -2.47 3.85 -1.96
C SER A 64 -2.16 2.91 -3.13
N TYR A 65 -1.12 3.19 -3.94
CA TYR A 65 -0.65 2.33 -5.04
C TYR A 65 0.08 1.04 -4.59
N GLY A 66 -0.18 0.53 -3.39
CA GLY A 66 0.44 -0.71 -2.87
C GLY A 66 1.92 -0.56 -2.50
N ILE A 67 2.32 0.59 -1.94
CA ILE A 67 3.73 0.85 -1.61
C ILE A 67 4.28 -0.15 -0.59
N ASN A 68 3.54 -0.43 0.50
CA ASN A 68 4.01 -1.36 1.53
C ASN A 68 4.14 -2.77 0.97
N SER A 69 3.18 -3.23 0.15
CA SER A 69 3.26 -4.55 -0.46
C SER A 69 4.37 -4.64 -1.50
N ALA A 70 4.63 -3.61 -2.30
CA ALA A 70 5.81 -3.55 -3.17
C ALA A 70 7.11 -3.71 -2.36
N LEU A 71 7.25 -3.00 -1.24
CA LEU A 71 8.44 -3.06 -0.38
C LEU A 71 8.60 -4.42 0.32
N MET A 72 7.52 -5.00 0.83
CA MET A 72 7.54 -6.24 1.61
C MET A 72 7.51 -7.49 0.72
N LYS A 73 6.54 -7.59 -0.20
CA LYS A 73 6.32 -8.75 -1.07
C LYS A 73 7.44 -8.88 -2.11
N HIS A 74 7.95 -7.76 -2.65
CA HIS A 74 8.97 -7.76 -3.71
C HIS A 74 10.40 -7.38 -3.23
N ASP A 75 10.63 -7.31 -1.92
CA ASP A 75 11.88 -6.85 -1.31
C ASP A 75 12.46 -5.55 -1.92
N LEU A 76 11.57 -4.60 -2.18
CA LEU A 76 11.93 -3.29 -2.72
C LEU A 76 12.20 -2.28 -1.60
N THR A 77 12.65 -1.10 -2.01
CA THR A 77 12.82 0.09 -1.17
C THR A 77 12.20 1.28 -1.88
N MET A 78 11.89 2.37 -1.17
CA MET A 78 11.40 3.59 -1.83
C MET A 78 12.42 4.10 -2.84
N ALA A 79 13.72 4.01 -2.55
CA ALA A 79 14.77 4.40 -3.48
C ALA A 79 14.73 3.60 -4.80
N LYS A 80 14.45 2.29 -4.77
CA LYS A 80 14.29 1.48 -5.98
C LYS A 80 13.02 1.85 -6.75
N LEU A 81 11.91 2.08 -6.05
CA LEU A 81 10.66 2.53 -6.67
C LEU A 81 10.82 3.90 -7.33
N ASN A 82 11.37 4.88 -6.62
CA ASN A 82 11.61 6.23 -7.12
C ASN A 82 12.54 6.20 -8.33
N LYS A 83 13.62 5.41 -8.29
CA LYS A 83 14.52 5.25 -9.44
C LYS A 83 13.81 4.74 -10.70
N PHE A 84 12.83 3.85 -10.55
CA PHE A 84 12.10 3.27 -11.67
C PHE A 84 10.99 4.19 -12.18
N PHE A 85 10.13 4.68 -11.29
CA PHE A 85 8.94 5.47 -11.67
C PHE A 85 9.23 6.94 -11.93
N LEU A 86 10.28 7.51 -11.34
CA LEU A 86 10.67 8.92 -11.52
C LEU A 86 11.82 9.09 -12.53
N ALA A 87 11.98 8.12 -13.42
CA ALA A 87 12.88 8.25 -14.57
C ALA A 87 12.42 9.39 -15.51
N GLU A 88 13.29 9.79 -16.45
CA GLU A 88 12.97 10.87 -17.40
C GLU A 88 11.71 10.58 -18.25
N THR A 89 11.47 9.30 -18.54
CA THR A 89 10.26 8.81 -19.20
C THR A 89 9.50 7.92 -18.23
N GLU A 90 8.20 8.18 -18.07
CA GLU A 90 7.34 7.34 -17.25
C GLU A 90 7.28 5.92 -17.82
N PRO A 91 7.42 4.87 -16.98
CA PRO A 91 7.39 3.50 -17.45
C PRO A 91 5.98 3.14 -17.94
N THR A 92 5.91 2.39 -19.03
CA THR A 92 4.65 1.81 -19.49
C THR A 92 4.15 0.74 -18.52
N LYS A 93 2.85 0.40 -18.59
CA LYS A 93 2.28 -0.73 -17.82
C LYS A 93 3.06 -2.03 -18.04
N LYS A 94 3.50 -2.29 -19.28
CA LYS A 94 4.28 -3.48 -19.62
C LYS A 94 5.65 -3.49 -18.93
N GLU A 95 6.37 -2.37 -18.96
CA GLU A 95 7.67 -2.25 -18.29
C GLU A 95 7.52 -2.35 -16.77
N THR A 96 6.45 -1.77 -16.22
CA THR A 96 6.14 -1.84 -14.79
C THR A 96 5.88 -3.28 -14.34
N LYS A 97 5.08 -4.03 -15.10
CA LYS A 97 4.85 -5.45 -14.82
C LYS A 97 6.16 -6.26 -14.85
N GLN A 98 6.98 -6.04 -15.89
CA GLN A 98 8.28 -6.69 -16.00
C GLN A 98 9.25 -6.31 -14.89
N PHE A 99 9.15 -5.09 -14.35
CA PHE A 99 9.94 -4.65 -13.21
C PHE A 99 9.62 -5.48 -11.96
N TYR A 100 8.34 -5.62 -11.61
CA TYR A 100 7.93 -6.42 -10.45
C TYR A 100 8.20 -7.92 -10.63
N GLU A 101 8.00 -8.47 -11.84
CA GLU A 101 8.28 -9.89 -12.16
C GLU A 101 9.76 -10.26 -12.02
N LYS A 102 10.68 -9.30 -12.20
CA LYS A 102 12.13 -9.51 -12.01
C LYS A 102 12.57 -9.44 -10.55
N CYS A 103 11.72 -8.94 -9.65
CA CYS A 103 12.04 -8.84 -8.23
C CYS A 103 11.86 -10.18 -7.53
N SER A 104 12.63 -10.42 -6.46
CA SER A 104 12.37 -11.55 -5.56
C SER A 104 10.99 -11.40 -4.94
N ILE A 105 10.18 -12.46 -4.94
CA ILE A 105 8.82 -12.45 -4.41
C ILE A 105 8.70 -13.33 -3.16
N ASN A 106 8.12 -12.79 -2.09
CA ASN A 106 7.68 -13.57 -0.95
C ASN A 106 6.25 -14.06 -1.19
N SER A 107 6.10 -15.29 -1.69
CA SER A 107 4.79 -15.90 -2.01
C SER A 107 3.95 -16.22 -0.77
N ASP A 108 4.54 -16.17 0.42
CA ASP A 108 3.84 -16.45 1.67
C ASP A 108 3.16 -15.20 2.26
N MET A 109 3.29 -14.05 1.59
CA MET A 109 2.56 -12.82 1.92
C MET A 109 1.41 -12.57 0.93
N ARG A 110 0.18 -12.53 1.47
CA ARG A 110 -1.04 -12.20 0.73
C ARG A 110 -1.58 -10.86 1.22
N PHE A 111 -1.45 -9.84 0.37
CA PHE A 111 -1.93 -8.51 0.68
C PHE A 111 -3.37 -8.32 0.22
N TYR A 112 -4.18 -7.77 1.11
CA TYR A 112 -5.51 -7.24 0.86
C TYR A 112 -5.44 -5.74 1.15
N GLN A 113 -6.10 -4.95 0.33
CA GLN A 113 -5.90 -3.50 0.34
C GLN A 113 -7.21 -2.76 0.38
N ILE A 114 -7.28 -1.73 1.21
CA ILE A 114 -8.40 -0.79 1.26
C ILE A 114 -7.85 0.60 0.95
N ASP A 115 -8.48 1.26 -0.02
CA ASP A 115 -8.19 2.65 -0.34
C ASP A 115 -9.43 3.33 -0.96
N ILE A 116 -9.49 4.65 -0.86
CA ILE A 116 -10.52 5.45 -1.50
C ILE A 116 -10.28 5.61 -3.02
N SER A 117 -9.05 5.38 -3.49
CA SER A 117 -8.71 5.40 -4.91
C SER A 117 -8.92 4.05 -5.58
N ASP A 118 -9.88 4.02 -6.51
CA ASP A 118 -10.12 2.87 -7.38
C ASP A 118 -8.93 2.64 -8.34
N GLU A 119 -8.32 3.70 -8.88
CA GLU A 119 -7.19 3.60 -9.81
C GLU A 119 -5.93 3.05 -9.15
N ALA A 120 -5.64 3.45 -7.91
CA ALA A 120 -4.50 2.93 -7.16
C ALA A 120 -4.68 1.44 -6.83
N LEU A 121 -5.91 1.01 -6.50
CA LEU A 121 -6.23 -0.38 -6.25
C LEU A 121 -6.14 -1.22 -7.52
N LYS A 122 -6.71 -0.75 -8.65
CA LYS A 122 -6.55 -1.41 -9.96
C LYS A 122 -5.09 -1.59 -10.34
N PHE A 123 -4.28 -0.53 -10.18
CA PHE A 123 -2.84 -0.62 -10.43
C PHE A 123 -2.20 -1.74 -9.58
N SER A 124 -2.54 -1.79 -8.29
CA SER A 124 -1.99 -2.78 -7.36
C SER A 124 -2.36 -4.21 -7.75
N GLU A 125 -3.62 -4.44 -8.14
CA GLU A 125 -4.09 -5.74 -8.65
C GLU A 125 -3.40 -6.11 -9.97
N GLU A 126 -3.32 -5.18 -10.94
CA GLU A 126 -2.69 -5.39 -12.25
C GLU A 126 -1.19 -5.74 -12.13
N MET A 127 -0.51 -5.17 -11.13
CA MET A 127 0.91 -5.40 -10.85
C MET A 127 1.18 -6.54 -9.85
N ASN A 128 0.15 -7.30 -9.44
CA ASN A 128 0.25 -8.41 -8.48
C ASN A 128 0.81 -8.00 -7.10
N LEU A 129 0.53 -6.76 -6.70
CA LEU A 129 0.89 -6.18 -5.40
C LEU A 129 -0.13 -6.52 -4.32
N CYS A 130 -1.34 -6.90 -4.68
CA CYS A 130 -2.36 -7.43 -3.77
C CYS A 130 -3.18 -8.55 -4.43
N GLU A 131 -3.82 -9.36 -3.60
CA GLU A 131 -4.78 -10.38 -4.01
C GLU A 131 -6.14 -9.74 -4.36
N LYS A 132 -6.47 -8.64 -3.67
CA LYS A 132 -7.72 -7.91 -3.84
C LYS A 132 -7.64 -6.51 -3.25
N GLY A 133 -8.10 -5.53 -4.03
CA GLY A 133 -8.40 -4.18 -3.59
C GLY A 133 -9.88 -4.02 -3.24
N ILE A 134 -10.16 -3.18 -2.24
CA ILE A 134 -11.51 -2.85 -1.79
C ILE A 134 -11.63 -1.33 -1.80
N ASN A 135 -12.37 -0.80 -2.78
CA ASN A 135 -12.54 0.64 -2.95
C ASN A 135 -13.62 1.16 -2.00
N VAL A 136 -13.18 1.75 -0.89
CA VAL A 136 -14.04 2.17 0.21
C VAL A 136 -13.47 3.44 0.85
N ASN A 137 -14.36 4.37 1.18
CA ASN A 137 -14.04 5.44 2.12
C ASN A 137 -14.22 4.94 3.56
N LEU A 138 -13.12 4.83 4.31
CA LEU A 138 -13.12 4.34 5.69
C LEU A 138 -13.80 5.29 6.69
N ASP A 139 -14.10 6.53 6.28
CA ASP A 139 -14.82 7.51 7.11
C ASP A 139 -16.34 7.42 7.00
N ASP A 140 -16.87 6.61 6.08
CA ASP A 140 -18.32 6.43 5.90
C ASP A 140 -18.91 5.52 6.99
N GLU A 141 -20.19 5.72 7.35
CA GLU A 141 -20.79 5.21 8.60
C GLU A 141 -20.96 3.69 8.70
N LYS A 142 -20.68 2.91 7.65
CA LYS A 142 -20.72 1.44 7.67
C LYS A 142 -20.14 0.85 6.41
N VAL A 143 -19.10 0.05 6.56
CA VAL A 143 -18.56 -0.76 5.46
C VAL A 143 -18.56 -2.22 5.89
N GLU A 144 -19.40 -3.04 5.25
CA GLU A 144 -19.38 -4.49 5.43
C GLU A 144 -18.15 -5.09 4.73
N LEU A 145 -16.97 -4.91 5.32
CA LEU A 145 -15.69 -5.38 4.78
C LEU A 145 -15.50 -6.89 4.98
N LEU A 146 -16.09 -7.43 6.06
CA LEU A 146 -15.76 -8.74 6.63
C LEU A 146 -16.18 -9.93 5.76
N GLU A 147 -17.24 -9.83 4.97
CA GLU A 147 -17.67 -10.96 4.11
C GLU A 147 -16.73 -11.18 2.92
N SER A 148 -15.91 -10.18 2.60
CA SER A 148 -15.14 -10.12 1.36
C SER A 148 -13.65 -10.47 1.50
N LEU A 149 -13.20 -10.69 2.74
CA LEU A 149 -11.80 -10.90 3.14
C LEU A 149 -11.63 -12.28 3.80
N PRO A 150 -10.47 -12.94 3.63
CA PRO A 150 -10.15 -14.11 4.45
C PRO A 150 -9.88 -13.70 5.90
N LYS A 151 -9.63 -14.69 6.77
CA LYS A 151 -9.07 -14.42 8.10
C LYS A 151 -7.76 -13.64 7.96
N ILE A 152 -7.77 -12.39 8.41
CA ILE A 152 -6.61 -11.49 8.43
C ILE A 152 -5.73 -11.80 9.64
N ASP A 153 -4.42 -11.85 9.43
CA ASP A 153 -3.42 -12.12 10.49
C ASP A 153 -2.72 -10.84 10.94
N VAL A 154 -2.53 -9.88 10.02
CA VAL A 154 -1.87 -8.60 10.29
C VAL A 154 -2.66 -7.47 9.64
N VAL A 155 -2.88 -6.38 10.37
CA VAL A 155 -3.40 -5.12 9.83
C VAL A 155 -2.30 -4.08 9.91
N ILE A 156 -2.03 -3.39 8.80
CA ILE A 156 -1.10 -2.26 8.73
C ILE A 156 -1.85 -0.99 8.30
N ALA A 157 -1.37 0.14 8.78
CA ALA A 157 -1.97 1.45 8.58
C ALA A 157 -0.86 2.51 8.51
N THR A 158 -0.15 2.56 7.38
CA THR A 158 1.08 3.35 7.26
C THR A 158 0.77 4.76 6.79
N GLY A 159 0.86 5.74 7.68
CA GLY A 159 0.64 7.16 7.34
C GLY A 159 -0.82 7.57 7.07
N CYS A 160 -1.73 6.60 6.96
CA CYS A 160 -3.17 6.81 6.76
C CYS A 160 -3.91 7.25 8.03
N ILE A 161 -3.45 6.88 9.23
CA ILE A 161 -4.19 7.10 10.50
C ILE A 161 -4.57 8.57 10.72
N GLY A 162 -3.75 9.53 10.31
CA GLY A 162 -4.11 10.95 10.44
C GLY A 162 -5.00 11.50 9.30
N TYR A 163 -5.42 10.67 8.35
CA TYR A 163 -6.37 11.00 7.27
C TYR A 163 -7.72 10.33 7.46
N ILE A 164 -7.76 9.21 8.20
CA ILE A 164 -9.00 8.51 8.56
C ILE A 164 -9.44 8.92 9.97
N GLY A 165 -10.74 9.15 10.14
CA GLY A 165 -11.38 9.44 11.41
C GLY A 165 -11.59 8.20 12.27
N TYR A 166 -12.14 8.40 13.47
CA TYR A 166 -12.43 7.30 14.41
C TYR A 166 -13.41 6.27 13.84
N MET A 167 -14.24 6.66 12.86
CA MET A 167 -15.21 5.79 12.20
C MET A 167 -14.55 4.58 11.53
N ALA A 168 -13.32 4.71 11.06
CA ALA A 168 -12.55 3.61 10.50
C ALA A 168 -12.28 2.45 11.49
N PHE A 169 -12.35 2.72 12.81
CA PHE A 169 -12.03 1.75 13.86
C PHE A 169 -13.25 1.20 14.62
N VAL A 170 -14.45 1.64 14.25
CA VAL A 170 -15.71 1.13 14.85
C VAL A 170 -16.48 0.18 13.92
N ASN A 171 -15.93 -0.09 12.73
CA ASN A 171 -16.43 -1.07 11.76
C ASN A 171 -16.08 -2.52 12.17
#